data_AF-A0A9X2QNH6-F1
#
_entry.id   AF-A0A9X2QNH6-F1
#
_cell.length_a   1.000
_cell.length_b   1.000
_cell.length_c   1.000
_cell.angle_alpha   90.00
_cell.angle_beta   90.00
_cell.angle_gamma   90.00
#
_symmetry.space_group_name_H-M   'P 1'
#
loop_
_entity.id
_entity.type
_entity.pdbx_description
1 polymer ?
#
loop_
_entity_poly.entity_id
_entity_poly.type
_entity_poly.pdbx_seq_one_letter_code
_entity_poly.pdbx_strand_id
1 'polypeptide(L)'
;MTRLVFTCIALLLSACLSCSAHATASLSFEESGYSIMFEVGRSTPPVIASLRFNAPGDSEGVWLRSGFQVKTFDTKRRILRLIYTGHDKRVPPFTLVVLANKSTLTVEGKQINSAFSWEM
;
A
#
# COMPACT_ATOMS: atom_id res chain seq x y z
N MET A 1 18.06 -31.03 -43.11
CA MET A 1 17.21 -31.28 -41.92
C MET A 1 17.67 -30.38 -40.80
N THR A 2 17.43 -29.09 -40.96
CA THR A 2 17.94 -28.00 -40.13
C THR A 2 16.80 -26.99 -40.10
N ARG A 3 16.52 -26.40 -38.92
CA ARG A 3 15.47 -25.38 -38.62
C ARG A 3 14.24 -25.85 -37.82
N LEU A 4 14.41 -26.63 -36.75
CA LEU A 4 13.30 -26.91 -35.83
C LEU A 4 13.68 -27.00 -34.34
N VAL A 5 14.76 -26.31 -33.92
CA VAL A 5 15.23 -26.38 -32.52
C VAL A 5 15.35 -25.03 -31.83
N PHE A 6 15.32 -23.90 -32.57
CA PHE A 6 15.58 -22.59 -31.97
C PHE A 6 14.36 -21.83 -31.45
N THR A 7 13.14 -22.30 -31.70
CA THR A 7 11.91 -21.55 -31.36
C THR A 7 11.31 -21.88 -29.99
N CYS A 8 11.69 -22.99 -29.35
CA CYS A 8 11.14 -23.36 -28.03
C CYS A 8 11.80 -22.65 -26.85
N ILE A 9 13.05 -22.17 -26.99
CA ILE A 9 13.80 -21.62 -25.85
C ILE A 9 13.39 -20.17 -25.55
N ALA A 10 12.90 -19.42 -26.54
CA ALA A 10 12.46 -18.03 -26.35
C ALA A 10 11.09 -17.92 -25.62
N LEU A 11 10.26 -18.95 -25.67
CA LEU A 11 8.93 -18.97 -25.03
C LEU A 11 8.99 -19.29 -23.52
N LEU A 12 10.06 -19.95 -23.05
CA LEU A 12 10.19 -20.34 -21.64
C LEU A 12 10.72 -19.23 -20.72
N LEU A 13 11.39 -18.19 -21.26
CA LEU A 13 11.83 -17.04 -20.45
C LEU A 13 10.76 -15.98 -20.22
N SER A 14 9.68 -15.98 -21.01
CA SER A 14 8.61 -14.97 -20.86
C SER A 14 7.63 -15.26 -19.72
N ALA A 15 7.67 -16.46 -19.13
CA ALA A 15 6.72 -16.87 -18.09
C ALA A 15 7.20 -16.54 -16.65
N CYS A 16 8.44 -16.07 -16.47
CA CYS A 16 9.02 -15.88 -15.13
C CYS A 16 8.92 -14.45 -14.56
N LEU A 17 8.30 -13.49 -15.25
CA LEU A 17 8.23 -12.10 -14.79
C LEU A 17 6.88 -11.64 -14.25
N SER A 18 5.90 -12.54 -14.18
CA SER A 18 4.60 -12.24 -13.59
C SER A 18 4.46 -12.88 -12.21
N CYS A 19 5.38 -12.59 -11.29
CA CYS A 19 5.00 -12.61 -9.88
C CYS A 19 4.12 -11.37 -9.69
N SER A 20 2.84 -11.47 -10.06
CA SER A 20 1.83 -10.56 -9.54
C SER A 20 1.98 -10.63 -8.03
N ALA A 21 2.51 -9.56 -7.44
CA ALA A 21 2.43 -9.35 -6.01
C ALA A 21 0.94 -9.20 -5.69
N HIS A 22 0.24 -10.32 -5.55
CA HIS A 22 -1.13 -10.36 -5.07
C HIS A 22 -1.10 -9.75 -3.67
N ALA A 23 -1.63 -8.54 -3.54
CA ALA A 23 -1.98 -7.97 -2.25
C ALA A 23 -2.87 -9.00 -1.56
N THR A 24 -2.36 -9.63 -0.50
CA THR A 24 -3.04 -10.76 0.15
C THR A 24 -4.00 -10.26 1.23
N ALA A 25 -3.86 -8.99 1.63
CA ALA A 25 -4.61 -8.37 2.72
C ALA A 25 -4.75 -6.87 2.48
N SER A 26 -5.91 -6.31 2.82
CA SER A 26 -6.20 -4.88 2.72
C SER A 26 -6.46 -4.28 4.10
N LEU A 27 -5.53 -3.46 4.59
CA LEU A 27 -5.75 -2.66 5.79
C LEU A 27 -6.39 -1.33 5.39
N SER A 28 -7.21 -0.72 6.24
CA SER A 28 -7.85 0.56 5.88
C SER A 28 -8.05 1.54 7.03
N PHE A 29 -7.94 2.82 6.66
CA PHE A 29 -8.44 3.99 7.38
C PHE A 29 -9.57 4.61 6.56
N GLU A 30 -10.68 4.95 7.18
CA GLU A 30 -11.80 5.68 6.56
C GLU A 30 -12.42 6.63 7.57
N GLU A 31 -12.41 7.94 7.30
CA GLU A 31 -13.06 8.96 8.13
C GLU A 31 -13.04 10.33 7.45
N SER A 32 -14.06 11.16 7.71
CA SER A 32 -14.12 12.56 7.23
C SER A 32 -13.93 12.71 5.71
N GLY A 33 -14.38 11.71 4.94
CA GLY A 33 -14.25 11.64 3.48
C GLY A 33 -12.88 11.21 2.98
N TYR A 34 -11.89 11.07 3.87
CA TYR A 34 -10.60 10.47 3.52
C TYR A 34 -10.67 8.96 3.62
N SER A 35 -10.01 8.27 2.70
CA SER A 35 -9.68 6.85 2.89
C SER A 35 -8.24 6.55 2.50
N ILE A 36 -7.65 5.61 3.23
CA ILE A 36 -6.32 5.06 2.92
C ILE A 36 -6.41 3.55 2.97
N MET A 37 -6.25 2.91 1.83
CA MET A 37 -6.22 1.46 1.70
C MET A 37 -4.78 1.01 1.47
N PHE A 38 -4.35 -0.04 2.17
CA PHE A 38 -2.99 -0.57 2.08
C PHE A 38 -2.96 -1.91 1.38
N GLU A 39 -1.95 -2.11 0.53
CA GLU A 39 -1.59 -3.44 0.06
C GLU A 39 -0.42 -3.96 0.88
N VAL A 40 -0.61 -5.11 1.53
CA VAL A 40 0.44 -5.80 2.28
C VAL A 40 1.15 -6.82 1.39
N GLY A 41 2.47 -6.68 1.29
CA GLY A 41 3.35 -7.57 0.53
C GLY A 41 3.63 -8.89 1.24
N ARG A 42 3.65 -9.98 0.47
CA ARG A 42 3.91 -11.35 0.94
C ARG A 42 5.39 -11.55 1.28
N SER A 43 5.75 -11.18 2.51
CA SER A 43 7.12 -11.27 3.06
C SER A 43 7.09 -11.66 4.54
N THR A 44 8.22 -12.02 5.11
CA THR A 44 8.34 -12.37 6.54
C THR A 44 9.54 -11.63 7.14
N PRO A 45 9.32 -10.57 7.97
CA PRO A 45 8.04 -10.00 8.36
C PRO A 45 7.30 -9.31 7.18
N PRO A 46 5.96 -9.13 7.26
CA PRO A 46 5.19 -8.48 6.20
C PRO A 46 5.60 -7.01 6.03
N VAL A 47 5.38 -6.47 4.83
CA VAL A 47 5.70 -5.07 4.49
C VAL A 47 4.52 -4.39 3.82
N ILE A 48 4.41 -3.07 3.95
CA ILE A 48 3.48 -2.28 3.13
C ILE A 48 4.07 -2.15 1.73
N ALA A 49 3.41 -2.75 0.74
CA ALA A 49 3.86 -2.74 -0.65
C ALA A 49 3.40 -1.47 -1.39
N SER A 50 2.17 -1.03 -1.11
CA SER A 50 1.60 0.19 -1.67
C SER A 50 0.47 0.69 -0.79
N LEU A 51 -0.01 1.90 -1.08
CA LEU A 51 -1.27 2.41 -0.53
C LEU A 51 -2.04 3.22 -1.59
N ARG A 52 -3.36 3.23 -1.49
CA ARG A 52 -4.25 4.12 -2.24
C ARG A 52 -4.75 5.20 -1.28
N PHE A 53 -4.53 6.45 -1.64
CA PHE A 53 -5.03 7.60 -0.88
C PHE A 53 -6.21 8.22 -1.63
N ASN A 54 -7.32 8.44 -0.94
CA ASN A 54 -8.49 9.16 -1.46
C ASN A 54 -8.74 10.38 -0.60
N ALA A 55 -8.80 11.55 -1.25
CA ALA A 55 -9.27 12.78 -0.62
C ALA A 55 -10.81 12.81 -0.56
N PRO A 56 -11.41 13.70 0.26
CA PRO A 56 -12.86 13.89 0.28
C PRO A 56 -13.44 14.16 -1.12
N GLY A 57 -14.38 13.31 -1.54
CA GLY A 57 -15.02 13.39 -2.85
C GLY A 57 -14.26 12.72 -4.00
N ASP A 58 -13.10 12.11 -3.75
CA ASP A 58 -12.30 11.41 -4.77
C ASP A 58 -12.66 9.91 -4.85
N SER A 59 -13.22 9.49 -5.99
CA SER A 59 -13.57 8.09 -6.26
C SER A 59 -12.40 7.25 -6.80
N GLU A 60 -11.42 7.89 -7.45
CA GLU A 60 -10.33 7.21 -8.16
C GLU A 60 -9.10 7.03 -7.28
N GLY A 61 -8.85 7.96 -6.36
CA GLY A 61 -7.70 7.91 -5.46
C GLY A 61 -6.37 7.93 -6.20
N VAL A 62 -5.29 7.97 -5.43
CA VAL A 62 -3.92 7.95 -5.95
C VAL A 62 -3.16 6.78 -5.33
N TRP A 63 -2.69 5.88 -6.19
CA TRP A 63 -1.81 4.79 -5.80
C TRP A 63 -0.38 5.27 -5.59
N LEU A 64 0.11 5.12 -4.36
CA LEU A 64 1.50 5.34 -3.98
C LEU A 64 2.18 4.00 -3.79
N ARG A 65 3.12 3.68 -4.70
CA ARG A 65 3.97 2.48 -4.63
C ARG A 65 5.35 2.76 -4.02
N SER A 66 5.68 4.03 -3.82
CA SER A 66 6.94 4.51 -3.26
C SER A 66 6.77 5.92 -2.69
N GLY A 67 7.82 6.48 -2.08
CA GLY A 67 7.83 7.86 -1.57
C GLY A 67 7.18 8.04 -0.20
N PHE A 68 6.65 6.97 0.41
CA PHE A 68 6.25 6.93 1.82
C PHE A 68 7.29 6.19 2.65
N GLN A 69 7.35 6.52 3.94
CA GLN A 69 8.24 5.91 4.91
C GLN A 69 7.42 5.17 5.96
N VAL A 70 7.60 3.85 6.04
CA VAL A 70 7.07 3.03 7.13
C VAL A 70 8.08 3.07 8.28
N LYS A 71 7.74 3.75 9.38
CA LYS A 71 8.58 3.80 10.59
C LYS A 71 8.38 2.57 11.47
N THR A 72 7.18 2.02 11.48
CA THR A 72 6.86 0.79 12.21
C THR A 72 5.70 0.10 11.51
N PHE A 73 5.80 -1.21 11.32
CA PHE A 73 4.70 -2.05 10.90
C PHE A 73 4.80 -3.40 11.62
N ASP A 74 3.95 -3.57 12.62
CA ASP A 74 3.87 -4.78 13.44
C ASP A 74 2.43 -5.24 13.45
N THR A 75 2.14 -6.28 12.67
CA THR A 75 0.79 -6.84 12.53
C THR A 75 0.35 -7.62 13.77
N LYS A 76 1.29 -8.16 14.56
CA LYS A 76 0.97 -8.88 15.81
C LYS A 76 0.55 -7.92 16.91
N ARG A 77 1.26 -6.81 17.05
CA ARG A 77 0.95 -5.74 18.00
C ARG A 77 -0.06 -4.73 17.46
N ARG A 78 -0.44 -4.83 16.18
CA ARG A 78 -1.32 -3.89 15.48
C ARG A 78 -0.83 -2.45 15.58
N ILE A 79 0.41 -2.24 15.15
CA ILE A 79 1.05 -0.92 15.12
C ILE A 79 1.45 -0.60 13.69
N LEU A 80 1.00 0.55 13.18
CA LEU A 80 1.45 1.13 11.93
C LEU A 80 1.83 2.59 12.16
N ARG A 81 3.02 2.99 11.71
CA ARG A 81 3.47 4.39 11.69
C ARG A 81 4.01 4.69 10.31
N LEU A 82 3.32 5.56 9.59
CA LEU A 82 3.66 5.91 8.22
C LEU A 82 3.73 7.43 8.06
N ILE A 83 4.72 7.87 7.29
CA ILE A 83 4.93 9.28 6.93
C ILE A 83 4.98 9.36 5.41
N TYR A 84 4.23 10.28 4.84
CA TYR A 84 4.31 10.65 3.44
C TYR A 84 4.58 12.15 3.32
N THR A 85 5.66 12.51 2.64
CA THR A 85 6.14 13.90 2.58
C THR A 85 5.67 14.67 1.34
N GLY A 86 4.72 14.14 0.57
CA GLY A 86 4.17 14.82 -0.61
C GLY A 86 5.03 14.71 -1.87
N HIS A 87 5.61 13.53 -2.15
CA HIS A 87 6.41 13.33 -3.36
C HIS A 87 5.59 13.47 -4.66
N ASP A 88 4.35 12.97 -4.65
CA ASP A 88 3.34 13.15 -5.69
C ASP A 88 2.44 14.31 -5.29
N LYS A 89 2.40 15.36 -6.12
CA LYS A 89 1.67 16.60 -5.82
C LYS A 89 0.15 16.42 -5.76
N ARG A 90 -0.38 15.29 -6.24
CA ARG A 90 -1.81 14.96 -6.14
C ARG A 90 -2.22 14.53 -4.73
N VAL A 91 -1.25 14.19 -3.88
CA VAL A 91 -1.49 13.73 -2.51
C VAL A 91 -0.84 14.71 -1.53
N PRO A 92 -1.60 15.31 -0.60
CA PRO A 92 -1.01 16.17 0.42
C PRO A 92 -0.06 15.36 1.32
N PRO A 93 0.98 15.97 1.89
CA PRO A 93 1.76 15.33 2.95
C PRO A 93 0.85 14.88 4.10
N PHE A 94 1.10 13.69 4.62
CA PHE A 94 0.32 13.15 5.74
C PHE A 94 1.15 12.22 6.64
N THR A 95 0.67 12.03 7.85
CA THR A 95 1.13 10.96 8.73
C THR A 95 -0.06 10.12 9.17
N LEU A 96 0.14 8.80 9.24
CA LEU A 96 -0.84 7.88 9.79
C LEU A 96 -0.20 7.12 10.95
N VAL A 97 -0.83 7.19 12.11
CA VAL A 97 -0.45 6.43 13.30
C VAL A 97 -1.60 5.52 13.68
N VAL A 98 -1.34 4.23 13.79
CA VAL A 98 -2.28 3.21 14.22
C VAL A 98 -1.73 2.50 15.44
N LEU A 99 -2.55 2.40 16.48
CA LEU A 99 -2.27 1.66 17.70
C LEU A 99 -3.50 0.81 18.04
N ALA A 100 -3.32 -0.52 18.10
CA ALA A 100 -4.42 -1.46 18.15
C ALA A 100 -5.40 -1.18 17.00
N ASN A 101 -6.68 -0.92 17.27
CA ASN A 101 -7.68 -0.62 16.24
C ASN A 101 -8.01 0.87 16.14
N LYS A 102 -7.19 1.75 16.71
CA LYS A 102 -7.36 3.20 16.66
C LYS A 102 -6.34 3.80 15.73
N SER A 103 -6.79 4.74 14.91
CA SER A 103 -5.96 5.45 13.96
C SER A 103 -6.08 6.96 14.14
N THR A 104 -5.00 7.64 13.79
CA THR A 104 -4.91 9.08 13.70
C THR A 104 -4.23 9.44 12.39
N LEU A 105 -4.98 10.05 11.48
CA LEU A 105 -4.48 10.66 10.26
C LEU A 105 -4.23 12.14 10.53
N THR A 106 -3.00 12.61 10.31
CA THR A 106 -2.69 14.03 10.26
C THR A 106 -2.44 14.43 8.82
N VAL A 107 -3.30 15.28 8.27
CA VAL A 107 -3.27 15.73 6.87
C VAL A 107 -3.74 17.18 6.80
N GLU A 108 -3.05 18.01 6.02
CA GLU A 108 -3.39 19.44 5.86
C GLU A 108 -3.56 20.21 7.19
N GLY A 109 -2.73 19.89 8.20
CA GLY A 109 -2.79 20.52 9.52
C GLY A 109 -3.98 20.09 10.38
N LYS A 110 -4.80 19.14 9.92
CA LYS A 110 -5.92 18.57 10.67
C LYS A 110 -5.55 17.19 11.20
N GLN A 111 -6.06 16.87 12.39
CA GLN A 111 -5.99 15.54 12.97
C GLN A 111 -7.36 14.88 12.90
N ILE A 112 -7.42 13.69 12.33
CA ILE A 112 -8.64 12.92 12.12
C ILE A 112 -8.45 11.57 12.80
N ASN A 113 -9.32 11.24 13.75
CA ASN A 113 -9.25 9.99 14.49
C ASN A 113 -10.33 9.04 13.98
N SER A 114 -9.99 7.77 13.79
CA SER A 114 -10.93 6.75 13.34
C SER A 114 -10.61 5.38 13.96
N ALA A 115 -11.47 4.41 13.69
CA ALA A 115 -11.08 3.01 13.77
C ALA A 115 -10.09 2.68 12.64
N PHE A 116 -9.38 1.56 12.78
CA PHE A 116 -8.54 1.02 11.73
C PHE A 116 -8.88 -0.45 11.52
N SER A 117 -9.10 -0.82 10.25
CA SER A 117 -9.35 -2.21 9.88
C SER A 117 -8.02 -2.94 9.66
N TRP A 118 -7.85 -4.03 10.41
CA TRP A 118 -6.73 -4.97 10.26
C TRP A 118 -7.14 -6.25 9.53
N GLU A 119 -8.18 -6.20 8.70
CA GLU A 119 -8.63 -7.36 7.93
C GLU A 119 -7.51 -7.81 6.99
N MET A 120 -6.94 -8.98 7.29
CA MET A 120 -5.85 -9.61 6.56
C MET A 120 -6.18 -11.07 6.26
#